data_AF-A0A5J5X0X0-F1
#
_entry.id   AF-A0A5J5X0X0-F1
#
_cell.length_a   1.000
_cell.length_b   1.000
_cell.length_c   1.000
_cell.angle_alpha   90.00
_cell.angle_beta   90.00
_cell.angle_gamma   90.00
#
_symmetry.space_group_name_H-M   'P 1'
#
loop_
_entity.id
_entity.type
_entity.pdbx_description
1 polymer ?
#
loop_
_entity_poly.entity_id
_entity_poly.type
_entity_poly.pdbx_seq_one_letter_code
_entity_poly.pdbx_strand_id
1 'polypeptide(L)'
;MNEYALESYMRYIQGEDDILEVLDKEFMEKVEKERENVAESNRALEKSVGELEAKAEALRTGPTEREALEKEKNVLEEDVKKFHAMIAEFTGRIDAMEQVLEEKEKELNAKEEETKRICEENEEFKKRVELQTFNARDIERMKREMQAVERDISEAEIARNSWEDKSWDLDSTIGQKFKELVALAMDCNQAIRRLKLGNGFQYEVNPKGSTPAEVIGINYKATLKSELESYAEKIRKGSKEKFEDVIILQQQSKEMDIKIENQKYRIVVLQSHIDEVEAQINLLKKEMQEYGDRSTAEAKKMVEDIQIEAHKLDVTEREAAEILKASQLRLQEAIQQSKEETQMHARELFMLVVSLSKYKQHVESKISEMRVSLSETTAAVSDAYRGTLPAQIHW
;
A
#
# COMPACT_ATOMS: atom_id res chain seq x y z
N MET A 1 -121.51 148.78 38.89
CA MET A 1 -122.12 149.34 40.12
C MET A 1 -122.58 150.78 39.89
N ASN A 2 -121.70 151.76 39.61
CA ASN A 2 -122.11 153.15 39.33
C ASN A 2 -123.14 153.30 38.18
N GLU A 3 -122.94 152.57 37.09
CA GLU A 3 -123.77 152.64 35.87
C GLU A 3 -125.21 152.17 36.14
N TYR A 4 -125.33 151.01 36.80
CA TYR A 4 -126.58 150.45 37.32
C TYR A 4 -127.35 151.42 38.23
N ALA A 5 -126.67 152.04 39.21
CA ALA A 5 -127.30 152.98 40.14
C ALA A 5 -127.82 154.27 39.47
N LEU A 6 -127.21 154.70 38.36
CA LEU A 6 -127.65 155.88 37.60
C LEU A 6 -128.92 155.58 36.79
N GLU A 7 -128.95 154.40 36.17
CA GLU A 7 -129.99 153.97 35.23
C GLU A 7 -131.32 153.64 35.95
N SER A 8 -131.29 152.97 37.11
CA SER A 8 -132.50 152.76 37.94
C SER A 8 -133.10 154.09 38.40
N TYR A 9 -132.27 155.08 38.76
CA TYR A 9 -132.75 156.38 39.23
C TYR A 9 -133.48 157.19 38.16
N MET A 10 -133.05 157.09 36.89
CA MET A 10 -133.75 157.75 35.78
C MET A 10 -135.12 157.15 35.50
N ARG A 11 -135.22 155.81 35.47
CA ARG A 11 -136.45 155.08 35.12
C ARG A 11 -137.56 155.26 36.16
N TYR A 12 -137.19 155.28 37.45
CA TYR A 12 -138.12 155.60 38.54
C TYR A 12 -138.73 157.01 38.42
N ILE A 13 -137.95 158.01 38.01
CA ILE A 13 -138.44 159.40 37.81
C ILE A 13 -139.40 159.49 36.61
N GLN A 14 -139.24 158.63 35.61
CA GLN A 14 -140.06 158.60 34.39
C GLN A 14 -141.35 157.77 34.54
N GLY A 15 -141.51 157.02 35.64
CA GLY A 15 -142.64 156.11 35.84
C GLY A 15 -142.54 154.82 35.01
N GLU A 16 -141.33 154.44 34.60
CA GLU A 16 -141.04 153.24 33.80
C GLU A 16 -140.63 152.04 34.68
N ASP A 17 -141.44 151.73 35.71
CA ASP A 17 -141.10 150.72 36.73
C ASP A 17 -140.81 149.33 36.14
N ASP A 18 -141.54 148.93 35.09
CA ASP A 18 -141.38 147.63 34.40
C ASP A 18 -139.95 147.39 33.85
N ILE A 19 -139.20 148.46 33.55
CA ILE A 19 -137.85 148.36 32.98
C ILE A 19 -136.78 148.40 34.08
N LEU A 20 -137.12 148.90 35.27
CA LEU A 20 -136.23 148.94 36.43
C LEU A 20 -136.02 147.53 37.01
N GLU A 21 -137.07 146.70 37.05
CA GLU A 21 -137.00 145.31 37.54
C GLU A 21 -136.08 144.41 36.67
N VAL A 22 -136.03 144.65 35.36
CA VAL A 22 -135.11 143.92 34.45
C VAL A 22 -133.65 144.25 34.76
N LEU A 23 -133.36 145.53 34.97
CA LEU A 23 -132.01 146.04 35.23
C LEU A 23 -131.44 145.51 36.56
N ASP A 24 -132.27 145.44 37.61
CA ASP A 24 -131.91 144.88 38.92
C ASP A 24 -131.49 143.41 38.82
N LYS A 25 -132.17 142.63 37.98
CA LYS A 25 -131.93 141.20 37.81
C LYS A 25 -130.60 140.90 37.10
N GLU A 26 -130.29 141.64 36.03
CA GLU A 26 -129.03 141.48 35.29
C GLU A 26 -127.78 141.81 36.13
N PHE A 27 -127.90 142.76 37.07
CA PHE A 27 -126.76 143.14 37.92
C PHE A 27 -126.38 142.03 38.90
N MET A 28 -127.36 141.32 39.47
CA MET A 28 -127.11 140.26 40.47
C MET A 28 -126.45 139.01 39.89
N GLU A 29 -126.91 138.52 38.73
CA GLU A 29 -126.31 137.33 38.08
C GLU A 29 -124.82 137.53 37.78
N LYS A 30 -124.42 138.77 37.46
CA LYS A 30 -123.02 139.10 37.14
C LYS A 30 -122.09 139.03 38.35
N VAL A 31 -122.58 139.39 39.55
CA VAL A 31 -121.78 139.37 40.79
C VAL A 31 -121.57 137.95 41.29
N GLU A 32 -122.60 137.09 41.21
CA GLU A 32 -122.51 135.72 41.70
C GLU A 32 -121.48 134.90 40.92
N LYS A 33 -121.43 135.09 39.60
CA LYS A 33 -120.50 134.41 38.67
C LYS A 33 -119.02 134.79 38.88
N GLU A 34 -118.74 136.04 39.24
CA GLU A 34 -117.39 136.49 39.61
C GLU A 34 -116.90 135.80 40.90
N ARG A 35 -117.80 135.53 41.87
CA ARG A 35 -117.44 134.91 43.15
C ARG A 35 -116.94 133.47 42.99
N GLU A 36 -117.55 132.68 42.11
CA GLU A 36 -117.16 131.27 41.90
C GLU A 36 -115.79 131.15 41.23
N ASN A 37 -115.50 131.95 40.20
CA ASN A 37 -114.21 131.97 39.50
C ASN A 37 -113.01 132.16 40.45
N VAL A 38 -113.13 133.06 41.44
CA VAL A 38 -112.05 133.35 42.38
C VAL A 38 -111.78 132.18 43.33
N ALA A 39 -112.81 131.42 43.70
CA ALA A 39 -112.68 130.29 44.63
C ALA A 39 -111.95 129.09 43.99
N GLU A 40 -112.20 128.80 42.71
CA GLU A 40 -111.49 127.73 41.99
C GLU A 40 -110.00 128.05 41.77
N SER A 41 -109.67 129.30 41.46
CA SER A 41 -108.29 129.76 41.23
C SER A 41 -107.36 129.45 42.42
N ASN A 42 -107.79 129.72 43.66
CA ASN A 42 -106.97 129.51 44.84
C ASN A 42 -106.65 128.02 45.11
N ARG A 43 -107.58 127.09 44.84
CA ARG A 43 -107.32 125.65 45.03
C ARG A 43 -106.29 125.09 44.06
N ALA A 44 -106.18 125.65 42.86
CA ALA A 44 -105.16 125.25 41.90
C ALA A 44 -103.75 125.63 42.37
N LEU A 45 -103.61 126.79 43.01
CA LEU A 45 -102.34 127.33 43.52
C LEU A 45 -101.76 126.50 44.67
N GLU A 46 -102.56 126.12 45.68
CA GLU A 46 -102.06 125.29 46.80
C GLU A 46 -101.48 123.95 46.33
N LYS A 47 -102.14 123.30 45.37
CA LYS A 47 -101.67 122.03 44.81
C LYS A 47 -100.31 122.18 44.10
N SER A 48 -100.09 123.28 43.39
CA SER A 48 -98.83 123.56 42.70
C SER A 48 -97.63 123.72 43.64
N VAL A 49 -97.84 124.14 44.89
CA VAL A 49 -96.74 124.35 45.85
C VAL A 49 -96.19 123.03 46.37
N GLY A 50 -97.06 122.10 46.77
CA GLY A 50 -96.65 120.80 47.31
C GLY A 50 -95.88 119.93 46.31
N GLU A 51 -96.19 120.04 45.01
CA GLU A 51 -95.47 119.32 43.94
C GLU A 51 -94.03 119.83 43.73
N LEU A 52 -93.73 121.09 44.10
CA LEU A 52 -92.40 121.69 43.94
C LEU A 52 -91.43 121.29 45.06
N GLU A 53 -91.88 121.22 46.31
CA GLU A 53 -91.01 120.88 47.45
C GLU A 53 -90.49 119.44 47.36
N ALA A 54 -91.35 118.47 47.01
CA ALA A 54 -90.96 117.08 46.83
C ALA A 54 -89.88 116.89 45.72
N LYS A 55 -89.88 117.77 44.72
CA LYS A 55 -88.93 117.76 43.61
C LYS A 55 -87.53 118.26 44.00
N ALA A 56 -87.43 119.09 45.04
CA ALA A 56 -86.16 119.63 45.51
C ALA A 56 -85.31 118.60 46.27
N GLU A 57 -85.91 117.82 47.19
CA GLU A 57 -85.13 116.91 48.05
C GLU A 57 -84.60 115.68 47.27
N ALA A 58 -85.32 115.25 46.21
CA ALA A 58 -84.87 114.19 45.32
C ALA A 58 -83.56 114.54 44.57
N LEU A 59 -83.36 115.82 44.24
CA LEU A 59 -82.13 116.30 43.58
C LEU A 59 -80.91 116.33 44.51
N ARG A 60 -81.11 116.26 45.82
CA ARG A 60 -80.02 116.43 46.81
C ARG A 60 -79.40 115.11 47.30
N THR A 61 -80.05 113.97 47.05
CA THR A 61 -79.66 112.65 47.61
C THR A 61 -79.33 111.58 46.58
N GLY A 62 -79.60 111.81 45.28
CA GLY A 62 -79.23 110.90 44.20
C GLY A 62 -77.77 111.06 43.73
N PRO A 63 -77.21 110.05 43.02
CA PRO A 63 -75.93 110.20 42.31
C PRO A 63 -76.00 111.37 41.31
N THR A 64 -74.98 112.21 41.25
CA THR A 64 -74.99 113.33 40.30
C THR A 64 -74.77 112.84 38.87
N GLU A 65 -75.51 113.41 37.93
CA GLU A 65 -75.48 113.12 36.49
C GLU A 65 -74.05 113.08 35.91
N ARG A 66 -73.18 113.94 36.43
CA ARG A 66 -71.75 113.99 36.08
C ARG A 66 -71.02 112.67 36.31
N GLU A 67 -71.22 111.97 37.42
CA GLU A 67 -70.50 110.72 37.70
C GLU A 67 -70.97 109.55 36.82
N ALA A 68 -72.23 109.58 36.38
CA ALA A 68 -72.75 108.63 35.39
C ALA A 68 -72.12 108.91 34.02
N LEU A 69 -72.12 110.17 33.56
CA LEU A 69 -71.53 110.59 32.30
C LEU A 69 -70.01 110.36 32.23
N GLU A 70 -69.28 110.54 33.33
CA GLU A 70 -67.83 110.30 33.37
C GLU A 70 -67.50 108.79 33.20
N LYS A 71 -68.35 107.89 33.74
CA LYS A 71 -68.23 106.44 33.52
C LYS A 71 -68.59 106.04 32.09
N GLU A 72 -69.68 106.58 31.56
CA GLU A 72 -70.12 106.34 30.17
C GLU A 72 -69.04 106.80 29.17
N LYS A 73 -68.48 108.01 29.37
CA LYS A 73 -67.36 108.53 28.60
C LYS A 73 -66.15 107.58 28.61
N ASN A 74 -65.77 107.05 29.77
CA ASN A 74 -64.62 106.13 29.86
C ASN A 74 -64.86 104.83 29.07
N VAL A 75 -66.08 104.27 29.12
CA VAL A 75 -66.46 103.10 28.30
C VAL A 75 -66.39 103.43 26.81
N LEU A 76 -66.92 104.59 26.39
CA LEU A 76 -66.86 105.04 25.01
C LEU A 76 -65.41 105.29 24.54
N GLU A 77 -64.53 105.84 25.39
CA GLU A 77 -63.10 105.99 25.07
C GLU A 77 -62.37 104.65 24.93
N GLU A 78 -62.73 103.64 25.73
CA GLU A 78 -62.23 102.27 25.55
C GLU A 78 -62.72 101.65 24.24
N ASP A 79 -63.99 101.81 23.90
CA ASP A 79 -64.56 101.29 22.65
C ASP A 79 -63.97 102.00 21.43
N VAL A 80 -63.75 103.32 21.48
CA VAL A 80 -63.02 104.06 20.44
C VAL A 80 -61.59 103.51 20.27
N LYS A 81 -60.89 103.15 21.35
CA LYS A 81 -59.57 102.50 21.26
C LYS A 81 -59.65 101.10 20.62
N LYS A 82 -60.67 100.30 20.97
CA LYS A 82 -60.92 98.98 20.34
C LYS A 82 -61.20 99.13 18.84
N PHE A 83 -62.02 100.10 18.43
CA PHE A 83 -62.29 100.37 17.02
C PHE A 83 -61.05 100.82 16.26
N HIS A 84 -60.21 101.71 16.82
CA HIS A 84 -58.95 102.10 16.18
C HIS A 84 -57.98 100.92 16.03
N ALA A 85 -57.88 100.04 17.04
CA ALA A 85 -57.07 98.82 16.95
C ALA A 85 -57.60 97.86 15.86
N MET A 86 -58.92 97.68 15.79
CA MET A 86 -59.57 96.84 14.79
C MET A 86 -59.45 97.40 13.36
N ILE A 87 -59.54 98.73 13.20
CA ILE A 87 -59.28 99.41 11.92
C ILE A 87 -57.83 99.21 11.51
N ALA A 88 -56.86 99.43 12.41
CA ALA A 88 -55.44 99.22 12.10
C ALA A 88 -55.14 97.75 11.71
N GLU A 89 -55.77 96.78 12.37
CA GLU A 89 -55.67 95.37 12.00
C GLU A 89 -56.28 95.10 10.61
N PHE A 90 -57.47 95.62 10.32
CA PHE A 90 -58.09 95.45 9.01
C PHE A 90 -57.33 96.16 7.88
N THR A 91 -56.81 97.37 8.10
CA THR A 91 -55.93 98.04 7.13
C THR A 91 -54.67 97.21 6.87
N GLY A 92 -53.98 96.74 7.92
CA GLY A 92 -52.82 95.86 7.73
C GLY A 92 -53.13 94.54 7.02
N ARG A 93 -54.33 93.98 7.21
CA ARG A 93 -54.82 92.80 6.45
C ARG A 93 -55.16 93.14 4.99
N ILE A 94 -55.67 94.34 4.72
CA ILE A 94 -55.93 94.83 3.35
C ILE A 94 -54.61 95.03 2.62
N ASP A 95 -53.67 95.79 3.19
CA ASP A 95 -52.34 96.03 2.59
C ASP A 95 -51.61 94.72 2.27
N ALA A 96 -51.65 93.75 3.19
CA ALA A 96 -51.07 92.42 2.99
C ALA A 96 -51.77 91.61 1.88
N MET A 97 -53.11 91.72 1.76
CA MET A 97 -53.86 91.06 0.70
C MET A 97 -53.62 91.72 -0.66
N GLU A 98 -53.49 93.05 -0.72
CA GLU A 98 -53.16 93.80 -1.93
C GLU A 98 -51.77 93.42 -2.46
N GLN A 99 -50.76 93.30 -1.59
CA GLN A 99 -49.44 92.79 -1.98
C GLN A 99 -49.50 91.36 -2.56
N VAL A 100 -50.23 90.45 -1.90
CA VAL A 100 -50.42 89.08 -2.41
C VAL A 100 -51.16 89.07 -3.75
N LEU A 101 -52.12 89.98 -3.96
CA LEU A 101 -52.86 90.10 -5.21
C LEU A 101 -51.94 90.60 -6.34
N GLU A 102 -51.11 91.63 -6.09
CA GLU A 102 -50.14 92.15 -7.06
C GLU A 102 -49.07 91.09 -7.42
N GLU A 103 -48.59 90.30 -6.45
CA GLU A 103 -47.72 89.15 -6.70
C GLU A 103 -48.40 88.09 -7.58
N LYS A 104 -49.67 87.78 -7.31
CA LYS A 104 -50.44 86.79 -8.09
C LYS A 104 -50.74 87.27 -9.50
N GLU A 105 -51.00 88.56 -9.71
CA GLU A 105 -51.19 89.14 -11.03
C GLU A 105 -49.90 89.10 -11.85
N LYS A 106 -48.74 89.38 -11.25
CA LYS A 106 -47.43 89.20 -11.89
C LYS A 106 -47.14 87.74 -12.24
N GLU A 107 -47.45 86.80 -11.35
CA GLU A 107 -47.28 85.36 -11.61
C GLU A 107 -48.21 84.86 -12.73
N LEU A 108 -49.45 85.36 -12.78
CA LEU A 108 -50.42 85.03 -13.83
C LEU A 108 -49.94 85.53 -15.19
N ASN A 109 -49.56 86.81 -15.30
CA ASN A 109 -49.07 87.40 -16.55
C ASN A 109 -47.84 86.65 -17.10
N ALA A 110 -46.88 86.26 -16.23
CA ALA A 110 -45.73 85.47 -16.64
C ALA A 110 -46.12 84.08 -17.20
N LYS A 111 -47.13 83.43 -16.62
CA LYS A 111 -47.67 82.15 -17.12
C LYS A 111 -48.46 82.29 -18.41
N GLU A 112 -49.16 83.40 -18.61
CA GLU A 112 -49.83 83.70 -19.89
C GLU A 112 -48.82 83.90 -21.03
N GLU A 113 -47.70 84.59 -20.76
CA GLU A 113 -46.60 84.72 -21.74
C GLU A 113 -45.91 83.38 -22.05
N GLU A 114 -45.66 82.55 -21.04
CA GLU A 114 -45.07 81.22 -21.22
C GLU A 114 -45.99 80.28 -22.01
N THR A 115 -47.26 80.20 -21.64
CA THR A 115 -48.24 79.35 -22.34
C THR A 115 -48.43 79.79 -23.80
N LYS A 116 -48.43 81.10 -24.08
CA LYS A 116 -48.43 81.63 -25.44
C LYS A 116 -47.22 81.18 -26.24
N ARG A 117 -46.00 81.28 -25.68
CA ARG A 117 -44.76 80.81 -26.33
C ARG A 117 -44.81 79.32 -26.65
N ILE A 118 -45.24 78.50 -25.69
CA ILE A 118 -45.38 77.05 -25.87
C ILE A 118 -46.40 76.73 -26.99
N CYS A 119 -47.49 77.49 -27.11
CA CYS A 119 -48.45 77.33 -28.20
C CYS A 119 -47.84 77.68 -29.57
N GLU A 120 -47.05 78.77 -29.64
CA GLU A 120 -46.34 79.18 -30.86
C GLU A 120 -45.31 78.11 -31.29
N GLU A 121 -44.48 77.62 -30.36
CA GLU A 121 -43.50 76.55 -30.61
C GLU A 121 -44.17 75.24 -31.07
N ASN A 122 -45.28 74.84 -30.42
CA ASN A 122 -46.02 73.63 -30.82
C ASN A 122 -46.64 73.74 -32.21
N GLU A 123 -47.18 74.91 -32.58
CA GLU A 123 -47.69 75.15 -33.95
C GLU A 123 -46.55 75.18 -34.99
N GLU A 124 -45.35 75.65 -34.63
CA GLU A 124 -44.18 75.46 -35.49
C GLU A 124 -43.78 73.98 -35.64
N PHE A 125 -43.72 73.21 -34.54
CA PHE A 125 -43.41 71.79 -34.60
C PHE A 125 -44.41 71.03 -35.44
N LYS A 126 -45.71 71.32 -35.27
CA LYS A 126 -46.79 70.76 -36.08
C LYS A 126 -46.62 71.09 -37.56
N LYS A 127 -46.35 72.36 -37.93
CA LYS A 127 -46.03 72.74 -39.32
C LYS A 127 -44.79 72.03 -39.86
N ARG A 128 -43.73 71.87 -39.05
CA ARG A 128 -42.54 71.09 -39.43
C ARG A 128 -42.88 69.62 -39.71
N VAL A 129 -43.74 69.00 -38.91
CA VAL A 129 -44.22 67.62 -39.09
C VAL A 129 -45.17 67.49 -40.28
N GLU A 130 -46.07 68.45 -40.50
CA GLU A 130 -46.98 68.47 -41.66
C GLU A 130 -46.22 68.69 -42.99
N LEU A 131 -45.14 69.47 -42.98
CA LEU A 131 -44.20 69.60 -44.10
C LEU A 131 -43.39 68.31 -44.33
N GLN A 132 -43.10 67.54 -43.27
CA GLN A 132 -42.59 66.17 -43.38
C GLN A 132 -43.71 65.23 -43.84
N THR A 133 -44.08 65.36 -45.12
CA THR A 133 -45.02 64.47 -45.81
C THR A 133 -44.41 63.08 -46.01
N PHE A 134 -44.35 62.29 -44.94
CA PHE A 134 -44.01 60.87 -45.01
C PHE A 134 -45.05 60.16 -45.87
N ASN A 135 -44.65 59.76 -47.08
CA ASN A 135 -45.50 59.00 -47.97
C ASN A 135 -45.83 57.66 -47.32
N ALA A 136 -47.11 57.32 -47.16
CA ALA A 136 -47.53 56.05 -46.57
C ALA A 136 -46.96 54.82 -47.32
N ARG A 137 -46.67 54.97 -48.62
CA ARG A 137 -45.96 53.95 -49.41
C ARG A 137 -44.51 53.74 -48.94
N ASP A 138 -43.82 54.79 -48.52
CA ASP A 138 -42.43 54.72 -48.08
C ASP A 138 -42.34 54.14 -46.66
N ILE A 139 -43.31 54.45 -45.78
CA ILE A 139 -43.44 53.79 -44.46
C ILE A 139 -43.63 52.27 -44.63
N GLU A 140 -44.58 51.85 -45.49
CA GLU A 140 -44.82 50.42 -45.72
C GLU A 140 -43.65 49.75 -46.50
N ARG A 141 -42.88 50.51 -47.29
CA ARG A 141 -41.63 50.03 -47.89
C ARG A 141 -40.57 49.77 -46.81
N MET A 142 -40.28 50.76 -45.97
CA MET A 142 -39.31 50.64 -44.86
C MET A 142 -39.68 49.49 -43.93
N LYS A 143 -40.98 49.30 -43.62
CA LYS A 143 -41.46 48.18 -42.82
C LYS A 143 -41.18 46.81 -43.46
N ARG A 144 -41.35 46.67 -44.79
CA ARG A 144 -40.99 45.42 -45.51
C ARG A 144 -39.48 45.20 -45.58
N GLU A 145 -38.69 46.25 -45.74
CA GLU A 145 -37.22 46.18 -45.74
C GLU A 145 -36.71 45.78 -44.34
N MET A 146 -37.27 46.36 -43.27
CA MET A 146 -37.00 45.99 -41.88
C MET A 146 -37.34 44.51 -41.61
N GLN A 147 -38.54 44.06 -42.02
CA GLN A 147 -38.94 42.65 -41.91
C GLN A 147 -38.13 41.69 -42.78
N ALA A 148 -37.39 42.18 -43.78
CA ALA A 148 -36.41 41.37 -44.51
C ALA A 148 -35.13 41.24 -43.70
N VAL A 149 -34.59 42.35 -43.20
CA VAL A 149 -33.40 42.37 -42.34
C VAL A 149 -33.61 41.54 -41.06
N GLU A 150 -34.78 41.61 -40.42
CA GLU A 150 -35.11 40.78 -39.25
C GLU A 150 -35.07 39.28 -39.54
N ARG A 151 -35.52 38.85 -40.73
CA ARG A 151 -35.44 37.44 -41.17
C ARG A 151 -34.01 37.06 -41.50
N ASP A 152 -33.29 37.88 -42.24
CA ASP A 152 -31.89 37.63 -42.61
C ASP A 152 -30.99 37.52 -41.36
N ILE A 153 -31.23 38.35 -40.33
CA ILE A 153 -30.58 38.25 -39.02
C ILE A 153 -30.93 36.92 -38.34
N SER A 154 -32.22 36.56 -38.29
CA SER A 154 -32.66 35.30 -37.65
C SER A 154 -32.05 34.06 -38.33
N GLU A 155 -31.97 34.06 -39.66
CA GLU A 155 -31.33 32.98 -40.44
C GLU A 155 -29.81 32.93 -40.20
N ALA A 156 -29.14 34.10 -40.12
CA ALA A 156 -27.72 34.18 -39.79
C ALA A 156 -27.41 33.71 -38.35
N GLU A 157 -28.27 34.02 -37.38
CA GLU A 157 -28.15 33.54 -36.00
C GLU A 157 -28.29 32.02 -35.91
N ILE A 158 -29.27 31.43 -36.60
CA ILE A 158 -29.44 29.96 -36.67
C ILE A 158 -28.21 29.31 -37.32
N ALA A 159 -27.72 29.88 -38.43
CA ALA A 159 -26.52 29.38 -39.11
C ALA A 159 -25.28 29.46 -38.20
N ARG A 160 -25.08 30.59 -37.49
CA ARG A 160 -24.01 30.78 -36.51
C ARG A 160 -24.07 29.75 -35.39
N ASN A 161 -25.23 29.58 -34.75
CA ASN A 161 -25.41 28.61 -33.67
C ASN A 161 -25.06 27.19 -34.15
N SER A 162 -25.50 26.81 -35.37
CA SER A 162 -25.13 25.51 -35.97
C SER A 162 -23.63 25.36 -36.27
N TRP A 163 -22.87 26.46 -36.43
CA TRP A 163 -21.42 26.42 -36.53
C TRP A 163 -20.73 26.41 -35.16
N GLU A 164 -21.28 27.10 -34.17
CA GLU A 164 -20.82 27.05 -32.77
C GLU A 164 -20.95 25.62 -32.20
N ASP A 165 -22.09 24.95 -32.40
CA ASP A 165 -22.31 23.55 -32.03
C ASP A 165 -21.26 22.61 -32.67
N LYS A 166 -21.05 22.74 -33.99
CA LYS A 166 -20.03 21.95 -34.72
C LYS A 166 -18.62 22.22 -34.23
N SER A 167 -18.29 23.47 -33.89
CA SER A 167 -16.98 23.82 -33.31
C SER A 167 -16.81 23.15 -31.95
N TRP A 168 -17.85 23.15 -31.12
CA TRP A 168 -17.82 22.56 -29.79
C TRP A 168 -17.68 21.03 -29.82
N ASP A 169 -18.38 20.36 -30.74
CA ASP A 169 -18.22 18.91 -30.99
C ASP A 169 -16.81 18.56 -31.48
N LEU A 170 -16.23 19.39 -32.36
CA LEU A 170 -14.86 19.22 -32.84
C LEU A 170 -13.84 19.44 -31.72
N ASP A 171 -13.95 20.51 -30.93
CA ASP A 171 -13.06 20.80 -29.79
C ASP A 171 -13.14 19.69 -28.73
N SER A 172 -14.35 19.19 -28.43
CA SER A 172 -14.56 18.04 -27.54
C SER A 172 -13.88 16.77 -28.08
N THR A 173 -14.04 16.49 -29.38
CA THR A 173 -13.41 15.33 -30.05
C THR A 173 -11.88 15.45 -30.07
N ILE A 174 -11.33 16.62 -30.37
CA ILE A 174 -9.89 16.92 -30.35
C ILE A 174 -9.35 16.76 -28.94
N GLY A 175 -10.03 17.31 -27.93
CA GLY A 175 -9.64 17.18 -26.52
C GLY A 175 -9.62 15.74 -26.03
N GLN A 176 -10.58 14.91 -26.48
CA GLN A 176 -10.59 13.47 -26.18
C GLN A 176 -9.44 12.73 -26.89
N LYS A 177 -9.22 12.99 -28.19
CA LYS A 177 -8.12 12.38 -28.95
C LYS A 177 -6.75 12.80 -28.44
N PHE A 178 -6.61 14.02 -27.93
CA PHE A 178 -5.39 14.49 -27.28
C PHE A 178 -5.08 13.72 -25.99
N LYS A 179 -6.10 13.47 -25.13
CA LYS A 179 -5.93 12.62 -23.93
C LYS A 179 -5.50 11.20 -24.27
N GLU A 180 -6.10 10.60 -25.30
CA GLU A 180 -5.72 9.27 -25.80
C GLU A 180 -4.26 9.26 -26.31
N LEU A 181 -3.85 10.30 -27.04
CA LEU A 181 -2.47 10.46 -27.54
C LEU A 181 -1.46 10.60 -26.39
N VAL A 182 -1.78 11.37 -25.35
CA VAL A 182 -0.93 11.51 -24.15
C VAL A 182 -0.77 10.16 -23.43
N ALA A 183 -1.86 9.39 -23.26
CA ALA A 183 -1.78 8.06 -22.66
C ALA A 183 -0.89 7.11 -23.47
N LEU A 184 -1.07 7.05 -24.80
CA LEU A 184 -0.23 6.25 -25.68
C LEU A 184 1.24 6.69 -25.66
N ALA A 185 1.52 7.98 -25.58
CA ALA A 185 2.89 8.50 -25.43
C ALA A 185 3.52 8.09 -24.09
N MET A 186 2.75 8.07 -22.99
CA MET A 186 3.20 7.56 -21.69
C MET A 186 3.55 6.06 -21.75
N ASP A 187 2.70 5.24 -22.36
CA ASP A 187 2.96 3.80 -22.54
C ASP A 187 4.19 3.54 -23.42
N CYS A 188 4.33 4.26 -24.53
CA CYS A 188 5.54 4.21 -25.36
C CYS A 188 6.79 4.61 -24.58
N ASN A 189 6.73 5.69 -23.80
CA ASN A 189 7.85 6.14 -22.98
C ASN A 189 8.20 5.11 -21.90
N GLN A 190 7.22 4.40 -21.33
CA GLN A 190 7.48 3.28 -20.42
C GLN A 190 8.20 2.13 -21.13
N ALA A 191 7.78 1.77 -22.35
CA ALA A 191 8.45 0.74 -23.16
C ALA A 191 9.89 1.14 -23.52
N ILE A 192 10.13 2.40 -23.92
CA ILE A 192 11.46 2.94 -24.23
C ILE A 192 12.39 2.87 -23.00
N ARG A 193 11.86 3.18 -21.79
CA ARG A 193 12.60 3.02 -20.52
C ARG A 193 12.93 1.55 -20.22
N ARG A 194 12.01 0.61 -20.48
CA ARG A 194 12.28 -0.84 -20.34
C ARG A 194 13.36 -1.33 -21.31
N LEU A 195 13.40 -0.81 -22.53
CA LEU A 195 14.43 -1.08 -23.53
C LEU A 195 15.76 -0.35 -23.29
N LYS A 196 15.81 0.58 -22.33
CA LYS A 196 17.00 1.38 -21.95
C LYS A 196 17.63 2.17 -23.11
N LEU A 197 16.83 2.62 -24.08
CA LEU A 197 17.31 3.35 -25.26
C LEU A 197 17.78 4.80 -24.96
N GLY A 198 17.61 5.28 -23.72
CA GLY A 198 17.98 6.63 -23.29
C GLY A 198 16.85 7.64 -23.39
N ASN A 199 17.11 8.87 -22.92
CA ASN A 199 16.06 9.90 -22.81
C ASN A 199 15.80 10.67 -24.12
N GLY A 200 16.73 10.66 -25.08
CA GLY A 200 16.60 11.38 -26.36
C GLY A 200 15.54 10.84 -27.33
N PHE A 201 14.79 9.82 -26.92
CA PHE A 201 13.70 9.20 -27.69
C PHE A 201 12.34 9.27 -26.98
N GLN A 202 12.23 10.00 -25.86
CA GLN A 202 10.93 10.13 -25.18
C GLN A 202 10.01 11.06 -25.96
N TYR A 203 8.76 10.64 -26.13
CA TYR A 203 7.70 11.45 -26.70
C TYR A 203 7.29 12.55 -25.71
N GLU A 204 7.25 13.79 -26.18
CA GLU A 204 6.79 14.96 -25.42
C GLU A 204 5.62 15.60 -26.18
N VAL A 205 4.40 15.36 -25.70
CA VAL A 205 3.19 15.71 -26.45
C VAL A 205 2.84 17.19 -26.25
N ASN A 206 2.83 17.96 -27.34
CA ASN A 206 2.55 19.39 -27.36
C ASN A 206 1.19 19.69 -28.04
N PRO A 207 0.19 20.23 -27.33
CA PRO A 207 -1.12 20.55 -27.89
C PRO A 207 -1.11 21.71 -28.90
N LYS A 208 -0.01 22.48 -28.98
CA LYS A 208 0.15 23.61 -29.91
C LYS A 208 0.94 23.27 -31.17
N GLY A 209 1.33 22.00 -31.36
CA GLY A 209 2.04 21.57 -32.56
C GLY A 209 1.14 21.64 -33.79
N SER A 210 1.66 22.15 -34.91
CA SER A 210 0.98 22.19 -36.21
C SER A 210 1.36 21.01 -37.10
N THR A 211 2.49 20.36 -36.84
CA THR A 211 2.92 19.13 -37.54
C THR A 211 2.97 17.92 -36.59
N PRO A 212 2.84 16.68 -37.08
CA PRO A 212 2.93 15.48 -36.22
C PRO A 212 4.25 15.36 -35.45
N ALA A 213 5.35 15.91 -35.97
CA ALA A 213 6.63 15.92 -35.26
C ALA A 213 6.63 16.93 -34.11
N GLU A 214 6.00 18.10 -34.27
CA GLU A 214 5.81 19.07 -33.19
C GLU A 214 4.81 18.57 -32.14
N VAL A 215 3.73 17.90 -32.56
CA VAL A 215 2.67 17.42 -31.64
C VAL A 215 3.18 16.30 -30.72
N ILE A 216 4.10 15.44 -31.16
CA ILE A 216 4.60 14.30 -30.37
C ILE A 216 6.08 14.48 -29.94
N GLY A 217 6.69 15.62 -30.27
CA GLY A 217 8.06 16.01 -29.88
C GLY A 217 9.20 15.33 -30.63
N ILE A 218 9.01 14.11 -31.17
CA ILE A 218 10.05 13.36 -31.91
C ILE A 218 9.53 12.82 -33.24
N ASN A 219 10.43 12.68 -34.22
CA ASN A 219 10.12 12.01 -35.48
C ASN A 219 10.30 10.48 -35.34
N TYR A 220 9.19 9.75 -35.22
CA TYR A 220 9.21 8.28 -35.13
C TYR A 220 9.97 7.62 -36.29
N LYS A 221 9.71 8.01 -37.55
CA LYS A 221 10.28 7.35 -38.73
C LYS A 221 11.77 7.58 -38.87
N ALA A 222 12.23 8.80 -38.63
CA ALA A 222 13.63 9.17 -38.84
C ALA A 222 14.53 8.80 -37.63
N THR A 223 14.03 8.95 -36.41
CA THR A 223 14.84 8.90 -35.19
C THR A 223 14.62 7.59 -34.42
N LEU A 224 13.42 7.37 -33.88
CA LEU A 224 13.17 6.21 -33.00
C LEU A 224 13.19 4.87 -33.76
N LYS A 225 12.60 4.80 -34.96
CA LYS A 225 12.59 3.57 -35.76
C LYS A 225 14.00 3.09 -36.13
N SER A 226 14.87 4.02 -36.52
CA SER A 226 16.26 3.72 -36.90
C SER A 226 17.06 3.18 -35.70
N GLU A 227 16.94 3.79 -34.51
CA GLU A 227 17.63 3.26 -33.32
C GLU A 227 17.05 1.91 -32.87
N LEU A 228 15.73 1.70 -32.97
CA LEU A 228 15.12 0.39 -32.70
C LEU A 228 15.62 -0.71 -33.65
N GLU A 229 15.79 -0.41 -34.93
CA GLU A 229 16.35 -1.34 -35.93
C GLU A 229 17.83 -1.63 -35.64
N SER A 230 18.63 -0.60 -35.32
CA SER A 230 20.02 -0.71 -34.82
C SER A 230 20.13 -1.58 -33.55
N TYR A 231 19.23 -1.39 -32.58
CA TYR A 231 19.19 -2.15 -31.33
C TYR A 231 18.80 -3.62 -31.57
N ALA A 232 17.81 -3.87 -32.42
CA ALA A 232 17.40 -5.22 -32.82
C ALA A 232 18.52 -5.96 -33.57
N GLU A 233 19.28 -5.27 -34.44
CA GLU A 233 20.45 -5.83 -35.12
C GLU A 233 21.54 -6.23 -34.12
N LYS A 234 21.88 -5.34 -33.16
CA LYS A 234 22.85 -5.64 -32.08
C LYS A 234 22.46 -6.88 -31.28
N ILE A 235 21.17 -7.00 -30.89
CA ILE A 235 20.66 -8.19 -30.20
C ILE A 235 20.76 -9.44 -31.09
N ARG A 236 20.37 -9.36 -32.37
CA ARG A 236 20.40 -10.50 -33.28
C ARG A 236 21.83 -11.00 -33.50
N LYS A 237 22.79 -10.09 -33.66
CA LYS A 237 24.21 -10.40 -33.77
C LYS A 237 24.75 -11.08 -32.51
N GLY A 238 24.56 -10.48 -31.33
CA GLY A 238 25.02 -11.07 -30.06
C GLY A 238 24.31 -12.38 -29.69
N SER A 239 23.09 -12.60 -30.18
CA SER A 239 22.38 -13.88 -30.08
C SER A 239 23.00 -14.93 -30.99
N LYS A 240 23.29 -14.57 -32.25
CA LYS A 240 23.96 -15.45 -33.23
C LYS A 240 25.35 -15.88 -32.75
N GLU A 241 26.15 -14.95 -32.23
CA GLU A 241 27.47 -15.25 -31.63
C GLU A 241 27.34 -16.29 -30.50
N LYS A 242 26.40 -16.10 -29.57
CA LYS A 242 26.12 -17.09 -28.50
C LYS A 242 25.60 -18.43 -29.01
N PHE A 243 24.84 -18.47 -30.10
CA PHE A 243 24.43 -19.72 -30.73
C PHE A 243 25.60 -20.45 -31.36
N GLU A 244 26.53 -19.73 -32.00
CA GLU A 244 27.79 -20.29 -32.53
C GLU A 244 28.66 -20.85 -31.40
N ASP A 245 28.81 -20.15 -30.27
CA ASP A 245 29.48 -20.65 -29.07
C ASP A 245 28.84 -21.95 -28.54
N VAL A 246 27.51 -22.00 -28.45
CA VAL A 246 26.77 -23.20 -28.00
C VAL A 246 26.98 -24.38 -28.95
N ILE A 247 27.04 -24.16 -30.26
CA ILE A 247 27.33 -25.21 -31.25
C ILE A 247 28.75 -25.76 -31.05
N ILE A 248 29.73 -24.89 -30.81
CA ILE A 248 31.13 -25.29 -30.52
C ILE A 248 31.19 -26.14 -29.24
N LEU A 249 30.56 -25.68 -28.15
CA LEU A 249 30.51 -26.40 -26.88
C LEU A 249 29.80 -27.76 -27.00
N GLN A 250 28.70 -27.84 -27.75
CA GLN A 250 28.02 -29.12 -28.03
C GLN A 250 28.90 -30.08 -28.82
N GLN A 251 29.69 -29.58 -29.78
CA GLN A 251 30.60 -30.41 -30.56
C GLN A 251 31.75 -30.94 -29.69
N GLN A 252 32.31 -30.10 -28.81
CA GLN A 252 33.31 -30.51 -27.82
C GLN A 252 32.76 -31.56 -26.85
N SER A 253 31.52 -31.39 -26.35
CA SER A 253 30.87 -32.38 -25.49
C SER A 253 30.80 -33.75 -26.15
N LYS A 254 30.32 -33.82 -27.41
CA LYS A 254 30.25 -35.09 -28.18
C LYS A 254 31.61 -35.75 -28.34
N GLU A 255 32.67 -34.96 -28.56
CA GLU A 255 34.04 -35.48 -28.66
C GLU A 255 34.53 -36.04 -27.31
N MET A 256 34.16 -35.39 -26.20
CA MET A 256 34.46 -35.89 -24.84
C MET A 256 33.68 -37.17 -24.52
N ASP A 257 32.40 -37.27 -24.92
CA ASP A 257 31.59 -38.49 -24.75
C ASP A 257 32.22 -39.68 -25.48
N ILE A 258 32.69 -39.48 -26.73
CA ILE A 258 33.42 -40.50 -27.49
C ILE A 258 34.73 -40.89 -26.79
N LYS A 259 35.47 -39.94 -26.22
CA LYS A 259 36.70 -40.24 -25.44
C LYS A 259 36.39 -41.03 -24.17
N ILE A 260 35.31 -40.70 -23.47
CA ILE A 260 34.84 -41.42 -22.28
C ILE A 260 34.46 -42.86 -22.64
N GLU A 261 33.69 -43.08 -23.71
CA GLU A 261 33.26 -44.42 -24.10
C GLU A 261 34.44 -45.31 -24.54
N ASN A 262 35.41 -44.74 -25.27
CA ASN A 262 36.66 -45.41 -25.60
C ASN A 262 37.49 -45.76 -24.35
N GLN A 263 37.47 -44.92 -23.31
CA GLN A 263 38.13 -45.23 -22.03
C GLN A 263 37.39 -46.35 -21.26
N LYS A 264 36.05 -46.34 -21.22
CA LYS A 264 35.26 -47.44 -20.64
C LYS A 264 35.57 -48.77 -21.32
N TYR A 265 35.59 -48.80 -22.65
CA TYR A 265 35.94 -50.01 -23.41
C TYR A 265 37.32 -50.54 -23.03
N ARG A 266 38.33 -49.65 -22.93
CA ARG A 266 39.68 -50.04 -22.46
C ARG A 266 39.68 -50.58 -21.03
N ILE A 267 38.87 -50.01 -20.13
CA ILE A 267 38.73 -50.52 -18.75
C ILE A 267 38.12 -51.93 -18.75
N VAL A 268 37.09 -52.19 -19.55
CA VAL A 268 36.47 -53.52 -19.68
C VAL A 268 37.47 -54.55 -20.22
N VAL A 269 38.26 -54.20 -21.24
CA VAL A 269 39.32 -55.09 -21.77
C VAL A 269 40.39 -55.39 -20.71
N LEU A 270 40.82 -54.39 -19.94
CA LEU A 270 41.78 -54.58 -18.85
C LEU A 270 41.19 -55.44 -17.71
N GLN A 271 39.92 -55.24 -17.35
CA GLN A 271 39.25 -56.06 -16.34
C GLN A 271 39.18 -57.53 -16.78
N SER A 272 38.79 -57.80 -18.02
CA SER A 272 38.76 -59.17 -18.56
C SER A 272 40.12 -59.86 -18.52
N HIS A 273 41.23 -59.12 -18.65
CA HIS A 273 42.58 -59.68 -18.54
C HIS A 273 43.00 -59.87 -17.07
N ILE A 274 42.57 -59.01 -16.16
CA ILE A 274 42.73 -59.23 -14.71
C ILE A 274 41.99 -60.51 -14.30
N ASP A 275 40.73 -60.67 -14.71
CA ASP A 275 39.91 -61.85 -14.41
C ASP A 275 40.55 -63.14 -14.96
N GLU A 276 41.14 -63.09 -16.16
CA GLU A 276 41.91 -64.19 -16.75
C GLU A 276 43.14 -64.55 -15.92
N VAL A 277 43.95 -63.56 -15.52
CA VAL A 277 45.15 -63.78 -14.71
C VAL A 277 44.79 -64.27 -13.31
N GLU A 278 43.72 -63.77 -12.70
CA GLU A 278 43.21 -64.28 -11.42
C GLU A 278 42.75 -65.74 -11.54
N ALA A 279 42.09 -66.12 -12.63
CA ALA A 279 41.73 -67.51 -12.90
C ALA A 279 42.98 -68.42 -13.04
N GLN A 280 44.02 -67.96 -13.75
CA GLN A 280 45.30 -68.68 -13.85
C GLN A 280 46.00 -68.83 -12.49
N ILE A 281 46.03 -67.77 -11.67
CA ILE A 281 46.59 -67.79 -10.31
C ILE A 281 45.82 -68.78 -9.44
N ASN A 282 44.49 -68.81 -9.53
CA ASN A 282 43.67 -69.74 -8.75
C ASN A 282 43.85 -71.20 -9.19
N LEU A 283 44.05 -71.45 -10.49
CA LEU A 283 44.43 -72.77 -11.00
C LEU A 283 45.80 -73.21 -10.44
N LEU A 284 46.83 -72.37 -10.56
CA LEU A 284 48.18 -72.66 -10.05
C LEU A 284 48.19 -72.90 -8.53
N LYS A 285 47.42 -72.14 -7.74
CA LYS A 285 47.24 -72.38 -6.30
C LYS A 285 46.63 -73.76 -6.03
N LYS A 286 45.64 -74.19 -6.83
CA LYS A 286 45.02 -75.51 -6.70
C LYS A 286 46.00 -76.62 -7.08
N GLU A 287 46.75 -76.48 -8.16
CA GLU A 287 47.80 -77.42 -8.56
C GLU A 287 48.91 -77.53 -7.52
N MET A 288 49.35 -76.42 -6.93
CA MET A 288 50.29 -76.39 -5.82
C MET A 288 49.75 -77.09 -4.57
N GLN A 289 48.48 -76.87 -4.22
CA GLN A 289 47.83 -77.55 -3.10
C GLN A 289 47.77 -79.06 -3.35
N GLU A 290 47.29 -79.48 -4.53
CA GLU A 290 47.24 -80.90 -4.92
C GLU A 290 48.63 -81.55 -5.02
N TYR A 291 49.67 -80.78 -5.35
CA TYR A 291 51.06 -81.26 -5.27
C TYR A 291 51.55 -81.40 -3.83
N GLY A 292 51.24 -80.44 -2.94
CA GLY A 292 51.56 -80.53 -1.51
C GLY A 292 50.84 -81.69 -0.82
N ASP A 293 49.56 -81.90 -1.12
CA ASP A 293 48.77 -83.01 -0.60
C ASP A 293 49.31 -84.37 -1.10
N ARG A 294 49.71 -84.47 -2.38
CA ARG A 294 50.39 -85.67 -2.90
C ARG A 294 51.76 -85.90 -2.25
N SER A 295 52.59 -84.87 -2.15
CA SER A 295 53.93 -84.97 -1.57
C SER A 295 53.88 -85.35 -0.09
N THR A 296 52.93 -84.80 0.68
CA THR A 296 52.73 -85.20 2.08
C THR A 296 52.14 -86.61 2.22
N ALA A 297 51.28 -87.06 1.32
CA ALA A 297 50.82 -88.44 1.27
C ALA A 297 51.94 -89.44 0.90
N GLU A 298 52.78 -89.10 -0.08
CA GLU A 298 53.94 -89.90 -0.48
C GLU A 298 55.00 -89.96 0.63
N ALA A 299 55.26 -88.84 1.32
CA ALA A 299 56.14 -88.81 2.48
C ALA A 299 55.61 -89.66 3.64
N LYS A 300 54.29 -89.61 3.94
CA LYS A 300 53.65 -90.51 4.91
C LYS A 300 53.83 -91.97 4.52
N LYS A 301 53.53 -92.32 3.26
CA LYS A 301 53.69 -93.68 2.75
C LYS A 301 55.15 -94.15 2.85
N MET A 302 56.13 -93.30 2.53
CA MET A 302 57.55 -93.64 2.68
C MET A 302 57.94 -93.87 4.15
N VAL A 303 57.38 -93.10 5.09
CA VAL A 303 57.56 -93.35 6.53
C VAL A 303 56.91 -94.67 6.97
N GLU A 304 55.71 -94.99 6.48
CA GLU A 304 55.03 -96.27 6.73
C GLU A 304 55.81 -97.46 6.14
N ASP A 305 56.28 -97.35 4.90
CA ASP A 305 57.13 -98.35 4.23
C ASP A 305 58.45 -98.55 5.00
N ILE A 306 59.09 -97.48 5.48
CA ILE A 306 60.29 -97.55 6.34
C ILE A 306 59.97 -98.21 7.69
N GLN A 307 58.83 -97.92 8.32
CA GLN A 307 58.42 -98.56 9.58
C GLN A 307 58.16 -100.06 9.40
N ILE A 308 57.51 -100.45 8.30
CA ILE A 308 57.28 -101.86 7.94
C ILE A 308 58.61 -102.56 7.71
N GLU A 309 59.54 -101.97 6.94
CA GLU A 309 60.83 -102.59 6.64
C GLU A 309 61.74 -102.64 7.86
N ALA A 310 61.73 -101.63 8.72
CA ALA A 310 62.42 -101.66 10.02
C ALA A 310 61.87 -102.77 10.94
N HIS A 311 60.55 -102.99 10.94
CA HIS A 311 59.95 -104.09 11.70
C HIS A 311 60.31 -105.46 11.11
N LYS A 312 60.33 -105.63 9.78
CA LYS A 312 60.86 -106.85 9.16
C LYS A 312 62.32 -107.07 9.51
N LEU A 313 63.15 -106.02 9.48
CA LEU A 313 64.56 -106.11 9.81
C LEU A 313 64.76 -106.61 11.25
N ASP A 314 64.03 -106.02 12.21
CA ASP A 314 63.97 -106.45 13.62
C ASP A 314 63.51 -107.92 13.77
N VAL A 315 62.53 -108.37 12.99
CA VAL A 315 62.14 -109.79 12.94
C VAL A 315 63.28 -110.66 12.42
N THR A 316 63.90 -110.31 11.29
CA THR A 316 65.01 -111.09 10.71
C THR A 316 66.29 -111.06 11.56
N GLU A 317 66.54 -109.97 12.29
CA GLU A 317 67.64 -109.87 13.27
C GLU A 317 67.39 -110.80 14.45
N ARG A 318 66.14 -110.87 14.94
CA ARG A 318 65.71 -111.80 15.99
C ARG A 318 65.82 -113.26 15.54
N GLU A 319 65.36 -113.59 14.34
CA GLU A 319 65.53 -114.91 13.72
C GLU A 319 67.02 -115.27 13.53
N ALA A 320 67.84 -114.34 13.03
CA ALA A 320 69.28 -114.54 12.88
C ALA A 320 69.99 -114.73 14.23
N ALA A 321 69.57 -114.02 15.28
CA ALA A 321 70.07 -114.21 16.64
C ALA A 321 69.67 -115.58 17.22
N GLU A 322 68.46 -116.08 16.93
CA GLU A 322 68.03 -117.43 17.29
C GLU A 322 68.82 -118.51 16.53
N ILE A 323 69.05 -118.34 15.22
CA ILE A 323 69.89 -119.23 14.41
C ILE A 323 71.34 -119.22 14.92
N LEU A 324 71.90 -118.05 15.25
CA LEU A 324 73.23 -117.93 15.83
C LEU A 324 73.31 -118.69 17.16
N LYS A 325 72.35 -118.50 18.06
CA LYS A 325 72.25 -119.19 19.35
C LYS A 325 72.13 -120.72 19.18
N ALA A 326 71.32 -121.19 18.23
CA ALA A 326 71.21 -122.62 17.90
C ALA A 326 72.50 -123.20 17.31
N SER A 327 73.23 -122.43 16.50
CA SER A 327 74.53 -122.84 15.94
C SER A 327 75.63 -122.88 17.00
N GLN A 328 75.64 -121.93 17.95
CA GLN A 328 76.54 -121.94 19.11
C GLN A 328 76.30 -123.16 19.99
N LEU A 329 75.04 -123.52 20.23
CA LEU A 329 74.67 -124.73 20.99
C LEU A 329 75.22 -126.00 20.31
N ARG A 330 74.98 -126.17 19.00
CA ARG A 330 75.51 -127.29 18.21
C ARG A 330 77.04 -127.36 18.21
N LEU A 331 77.72 -126.21 18.13
CA LEU A 331 79.17 -126.16 18.21
C LEU A 331 79.66 -126.64 19.59
N GLN A 332 78.98 -126.26 20.66
CA GLN A 332 79.29 -126.68 22.02
C GLN A 332 79.06 -128.19 22.23
N GLU A 333 77.98 -128.74 21.66
CA GLU A 333 77.70 -130.19 21.61
C GLU A 333 78.79 -130.95 20.83
N ALA A 334 79.18 -130.48 19.65
CA ALA A 334 80.23 -131.09 18.83
C ALA A 334 81.61 -131.07 19.50
N ILE A 335 81.96 -129.97 20.19
CA ILE A 335 83.18 -129.87 21.00
C ILE A 335 83.15 -130.91 22.14
N GLN A 336 82.00 -131.12 22.78
CA GLN A 336 81.85 -132.11 23.85
C GLN A 336 81.99 -133.55 23.31
N GLN A 337 81.33 -133.89 22.19
CA GLN A 337 81.52 -135.20 21.53
C GLN A 337 82.97 -135.46 21.15
N SER A 338 83.63 -134.51 20.47
CA SER A 338 85.04 -134.63 20.06
C SER A 338 85.97 -134.83 21.27
N LYS A 339 85.67 -134.18 22.40
CA LYS A 339 86.41 -134.34 23.65
C LYS A 339 86.23 -135.73 24.27
N GLU A 340 85.03 -136.30 24.18
CA GLU A 340 84.72 -137.67 24.63
C GLU A 340 85.39 -138.72 23.75
N GLU A 341 85.35 -138.57 22.42
CA GLU A 341 86.08 -139.42 21.46
C GLU A 341 87.60 -139.33 21.68
N THR A 342 88.14 -138.12 21.87
CA THR A 342 89.58 -137.93 22.17
C THR A 342 89.97 -138.60 23.49
N GLN A 343 89.12 -138.57 24.52
CA GLN A 343 89.36 -139.32 25.76
C GLN A 343 89.24 -140.84 25.56
N MET A 344 88.34 -141.31 24.69
CA MET A 344 88.20 -142.73 24.35
C MET A 344 89.50 -143.24 23.69
N HIS A 345 89.94 -142.59 22.61
CA HIS A 345 91.17 -142.96 21.91
C HIS A 345 92.43 -142.82 22.78
N ALA A 346 92.48 -141.84 23.68
CA ALA A 346 93.56 -141.74 24.66
C ALA A 346 93.62 -142.95 25.62
N ARG A 347 92.46 -143.50 26.04
CA ARG A 347 92.39 -144.72 26.85
C ARG A 347 92.82 -145.96 26.06
N GLU A 348 92.42 -146.07 24.80
CA GLU A 348 92.82 -147.17 23.90
C GLU A 348 94.34 -147.18 23.66
N LEU A 349 94.93 -146.02 23.38
CA LEU A 349 96.38 -145.85 23.25
C LEU A 349 97.11 -146.25 24.53
N PHE A 350 96.59 -145.88 25.70
CA PHE A 350 97.19 -146.26 26.99
C PHE A 350 97.19 -147.77 27.20
N MET A 351 96.11 -148.47 26.83
CA MET A 351 96.02 -149.93 26.87
C MET A 351 97.02 -150.62 25.93
N LEU A 352 97.23 -150.06 24.72
CA LEU A 352 98.24 -150.54 23.76
C LEU A 352 99.69 -150.35 24.25
N VAL A 353 99.99 -149.23 24.90
CA VAL A 353 101.31 -148.99 25.51
C VAL A 353 101.59 -149.98 26.65
N VAL A 354 100.58 -150.29 27.48
CA VAL A 354 100.69 -151.28 28.56
C VAL A 354 100.92 -152.70 28.03
N SER A 355 100.28 -153.10 26.92
CA SER A 355 100.49 -154.43 26.33
C SER A 355 101.86 -154.56 25.65
N LEU A 356 102.31 -153.53 24.92
CA LEU A 356 103.66 -153.47 24.35
C LEU A 356 104.76 -153.52 25.42
N SER A 357 104.56 -152.84 26.56
CA SER A 357 105.49 -152.88 27.70
C SER A 357 105.64 -154.30 28.27
N LYS A 358 104.52 -155.02 28.46
CA LYS A 358 104.54 -156.44 28.89
C LYS A 358 105.23 -157.35 27.88
N TYR A 359 105.03 -157.13 26.58
CA TYR A 359 105.70 -157.90 25.53
C TYR A 359 107.22 -157.68 25.54
N LYS A 360 107.67 -156.42 25.64
CA LYS A 360 109.09 -156.08 25.75
C LYS A 360 109.75 -156.79 26.95
N GLN A 361 109.12 -156.73 28.12
CA GLN A 361 109.63 -157.34 29.35
C GLN A 361 109.75 -158.88 29.23
N HIS A 362 108.84 -159.53 28.50
CA HIS A 362 108.93 -160.96 28.21
C HIS A 362 110.14 -161.31 27.33
N VAL A 363 110.42 -160.50 26.30
CA VAL A 363 111.56 -160.71 25.38
C VAL A 363 112.90 -160.48 26.08
N GLU A 364 113.03 -159.43 26.90
CA GLU A 364 114.26 -159.15 27.68
C GLU A 364 114.58 -160.28 28.67
N SER A 365 113.56 -160.89 29.29
CA SER A 365 113.72 -162.07 30.15
C SER A 365 114.28 -163.27 29.36
N LYS A 366 113.72 -163.54 28.17
CA LYS A 366 114.13 -164.67 27.30
C LYS A 366 115.57 -164.57 26.82
N ILE A 367 116.02 -163.36 26.47
CA ILE A 367 117.40 -163.08 26.02
C ILE A 367 118.40 -163.29 27.17
N SER A 368 118.01 -162.93 28.40
CA SER A 368 118.85 -163.11 29.59
C SER A 368 119.08 -164.59 29.90
N GLU A 369 118.03 -165.41 29.76
CA GLU A 369 118.04 -166.87 29.96
C GLU A 369 119.04 -167.56 28.99
N MET A 370 118.97 -167.24 27.70
CA MET A 370 119.88 -167.82 26.67
C MET A 370 121.37 -167.48 26.89
N ARG A 371 121.67 -166.32 27.49
CA ARG A 371 123.06 -165.89 27.77
C ARG A 371 123.72 -166.74 28.85
N VAL A 372 122.97 -167.21 29.83
CA VAL A 372 123.47 -168.07 30.90
C VAL A 372 123.88 -169.44 30.33
N SER A 373 122.99 -170.07 29.56
CA SER A 373 123.26 -171.40 28.97
C SER A 373 124.47 -171.44 28.03
N LEU A 374 124.74 -170.35 27.31
CA LEU A 374 125.92 -170.24 26.44
C LEU A 374 127.23 -170.15 27.23
N SER A 375 127.17 -169.59 28.44
CA SER A 375 128.34 -169.41 29.31
C SER A 375 128.83 -170.74 29.89
N GLU A 376 127.89 -171.58 30.36
CA GLU A 376 128.19 -172.86 31.01
C GLU A 376 128.80 -173.89 30.03
N THR A 377 128.29 -173.94 28.80
CA THR A 377 128.80 -174.85 27.75
C THR A 377 130.24 -174.52 27.35
N THR A 378 130.63 -173.24 27.45
CA THR A 378 131.98 -172.78 27.09
C THR A 378 133.02 -173.16 28.14
N ALA A 379 132.63 -173.21 29.42
CA ALA A 379 133.52 -173.63 30.51
C ALA A 379 133.89 -175.12 30.41
N ALA A 380 132.91 -175.99 30.17
CA ALA A 380 133.12 -177.44 30.16
C ALA A 380 134.08 -177.96 29.07
N VAL A 381 134.26 -177.22 27.97
CA VAL A 381 135.19 -177.57 26.88
C VAL A 381 136.64 -177.20 27.21
N SER A 382 136.86 -176.24 28.13
CA SER A 382 138.20 -175.76 28.46
C SER A 382 139.03 -176.77 29.28
N ASP A 383 138.40 -177.58 30.14
CA ASP A 383 139.10 -178.43 31.10
C ASP A 383 139.63 -179.75 30.50
N ALA A 384 139.22 -180.11 29.28
CA ALA A 384 139.55 -181.41 28.68
C ALA A 384 140.96 -181.50 28.03
N TYR A 385 141.73 -180.40 27.95
CA TYR A 385 142.86 -180.30 27.00
C TYR A 385 144.25 -179.96 27.61
N ARG A 386 144.51 -180.25 28.89
CA ARG A 386 145.84 -179.96 29.49
C ARG A 386 146.24 -180.92 30.63
N GLY A 387 146.99 -181.99 30.33
CA GLY A 387 147.36 -182.96 31.38
C GLY A 387 148.51 -183.92 31.08
N THR A 388 149.40 -183.55 30.17
CA THR A 388 150.63 -184.29 29.79
C THR A 388 151.66 -183.32 29.20
N LEU A 389 152.98 -183.56 29.24
CA LEU A 389 153.86 -184.25 30.20
C LEU A 389 155.32 -184.03 29.71
N PRO A 390 156.39 -184.12 30.53
CA PRO A 390 156.63 -183.81 31.95
C PRO A 390 157.46 -182.49 32.10
N ALA A 391 157.82 -181.98 33.28
CA ALA A 391 157.61 -182.42 34.65
C ALA A 391 157.11 -181.24 35.50
N GLN A 392 156.08 -181.47 36.33
CA GLN A 392 155.37 -180.42 37.10
C GLN A 392 154.84 -179.25 36.26
N ILE A 393 154.15 -179.58 35.16
CA ILE A 393 153.26 -178.63 34.48
C ILE A 393 151.85 -178.80 35.07
N HIS A 394 151.71 -178.40 36.33
CA HIS A 394 150.45 -178.33 37.07
C HIS A 394 150.56 -177.27 38.18
N TRP A 395 149.81 -176.17 38.03
CA TRP A 395 148.70 -175.82 38.92
C TRP A 395 147.58 -175.25 38.03
#